data_AF-A0AA97K7I4-F1
#
_entry.id   AF-A0AA97K7I4-F1
#
_cell.length_a   1.000
_cell.length_b   1.000
_cell.length_c   1.000
_cell.angle_alpha   90.00
_cell.angle_beta   90.00
_cell.angle_gamma   90.00
#
_symmetry.space_group_name_H-M   'P 1'
#
loop_
_entity.id
_entity.type
_entity.pdbx_description
1 polymer ?
#
loop_
_entity_poly.entity_id
_entity_poly.type
_entity_poly.pdbx_seq_one_letter_code
_entity_poly.pdbx_strand_id
1 'polypeptide(L)'
;MERQFWGLQLEASEMESSNQHWVETLFSPHFSQEDFLNQTHQPKPLICEKLKLETASKMKELYSMAMTKFQEERKFHTKDSPSKLVKKHEPSLVGTKINNLKEETEGDTACWGSPNLDVGSEGSIAETEGHCIWNAKEFATLREKMHKEHLESIFLKLQLSFLKTELLELKAKCKKLVAEFNQTKQQLSSSRKETLCKTAQLEQIQNQSCKKDFEIEALQQELYEKSACLRSLNADLQQARGEILHLNLQEKELQQEIKKLKEHQHFENKLSTEKVKLCCDAEIRKIRRELEDAKRELDAEKATHAQNVKALEMLKKHFLAQPSSDLAENLRICFL
;
A
#
# COMPACT_ATOMS: atom_id res chain seq x y z
N MET A 1 37.76 51.79 53.53
CA MET A 1 38.78 50.73 53.64
C MET A 1 38.34 49.63 52.68
N GLU A 2 38.95 49.59 51.50
CA GLU A 2 39.85 48.50 51.05
C GLU A 2 39.02 47.39 50.36
N ARG A 3 38.91 47.30 49.02
CA ARG A 3 39.90 47.21 47.91
C ARG A 3 40.95 46.10 48.06
N GLN A 4 40.69 44.94 47.44
CA GLN A 4 41.44 44.31 46.32
C GLN A 4 40.47 43.32 45.63
N PHE A 5 40.36 43.13 44.30
CA PHE A 5 40.84 43.84 43.12
C PHE A 5 42.31 43.67 42.64
N TRP A 6 42.64 42.45 42.18
CA TRP A 6 43.38 42.10 40.95
C TRP A 6 43.01 40.63 40.65
N GLY A 7 42.83 40.14 39.41
CA GLY A 7 42.88 40.77 38.10
C GLY A 7 43.42 39.76 37.08
N LEU A 8 42.70 39.53 35.99
CA LEU A 8 43.29 39.10 34.71
C LEU A 8 42.31 39.49 33.59
N GLN A 9 42.73 40.45 32.78
CA GLN A 9 41.99 41.00 31.65
C GLN A 9 42.92 40.94 30.45
N LEU A 10 42.61 40.01 29.54
CA LEU A 10 43.10 39.88 28.17
C LEU A 10 42.13 38.85 27.54
N GLU A 11 41.50 39.07 26.39
CA GLU A 11 41.74 40.08 25.36
C GLU A 11 40.41 40.42 24.68
N ALA A 12 40.03 41.70 24.64
CA ALA A 12 38.85 42.16 23.92
C ALA A 12 39.32 42.92 22.68
N SER A 13 39.50 42.19 21.57
CA SER A 13 39.84 42.78 20.28
C SER A 13 39.42 41.88 19.11
N GLU A 14 38.11 41.66 18.96
CA GLU A 14 37.50 41.57 17.63
C GLU A 14 36.02 41.93 17.75
N MET A 15 35.70 43.15 17.33
CA MET A 15 34.38 43.75 17.45
C MET A 15 33.64 43.60 16.11
N GLU A 16 32.36 43.23 16.19
CA GLU A 16 31.34 43.39 15.15
C GLU A 16 31.53 42.63 13.81
N SER A 17 30.82 41.49 13.68
CA SER A 17 30.05 41.18 12.45
C SER A 17 29.10 39.96 12.55
N SER A 18 29.11 39.17 13.64
CA SER A 18 28.20 38.02 13.77
C SER A 18 26.82 38.40 14.33
N ASN A 19 25.95 38.93 13.47
CA ASN A 19 24.53 39.17 13.76
C ASN A 19 23.73 37.85 13.67
N GLN A 20 24.25 36.80 14.31
CA GLN A 20 23.88 35.40 14.07
C GLN A 20 23.05 34.87 15.24
N HIS A 21 21.82 34.46 14.94
CA HIS A 21 20.88 33.99 15.95
C HIS A 21 21.43 32.69 16.59
N TRP A 22 21.22 32.49 17.90
CA TRP A 22 21.69 31.29 18.63
C TRP A 22 21.18 29.94 18.06
N VAL A 23 20.19 29.99 17.18
CA VAL A 23 19.63 28.85 16.45
C VAL A 23 20.56 28.43 15.30
N GLU A 24 21.22 29.36 14.61
CA GLU A 24 22.14 29.08 13.50
C GLU A 24 23.48 28.49 14.00
N THR A 25 23.83 28.73 15.26
CA THR A 25 24.99 28.13 15.93
C THR A 25 24.73 26.69 16.40
N LEU A 26 23.46 26.33 16.67
CA LEU A 26 23.07 24.94 16.99
C LEU A 26 22.64 24.14 15.75
N PHE A 27 22.14 24.83 14.72
CA PHE A 27 21.69 24.27 13.45
C PHE A 27 22.28 25.09 12.30
N SER A 28 23.58 24.89 12.04
CA SER A 28 24.24 25.52 10.89
C SER A 28 23.52 25.13 9.60
N PRO A 29 23.06 26.09 8.77
CA PRO A 29 22.37 25.76 7.53
C PRO A 29 23.24 24.90 6.63
N HIS A 30 22.77 23.70 6.28
CA HIS A 30 23.51 22.76 5.42
C HIS A 30 23.59 23.19 3.94
N PHE A 31 23.13 24.40 3.60
CA PHE A 31 23.12 24.95 2.25
C PHE A 31 23.43 26.44 2.32
N SER A 32 24.42 26.89 1.56
CA SER A 32 24.75 28.30 1.39
C SER A 32 23.95 28.91 0.22
N GLN A 33 23.97 30.24 0.12
CA GLN A 33 23.37 30.93 -1.04
C GLN A 33 24.10 30.61 -2.37
N GLU A 34 25.34 30.11 -2.29
CA GLU A 34 26.17 29.71 -3.42
C GLU A 34 25.79 28.31 -3.95
N ASP A 35 25.26 27.44 -3.10
CA ASP A 35 24.73 26.11 -3.48
C ASP A 35 23.47 26.21 -4.38
N PHE A 36 22.76 27.33 -4.31
CA PHE A 36 21.62 27.65 -5.17
C PHE A 36 22.02 28.21 -6.54
N LEU A 37 23.18 28.87 -6.65
CA LEU A 37 23.62 29.55 -7.87
C LEU A 37 24.54 28.68 -8.73
N ASN A 38 25.30 27.76 -8.12
CA ASN A 38 26.24 26.90 -8.84
C ASN A 38 25.64 25.58 -9.35
N GLN A 39 24.37 25.28 -9.04
CA GLN A 39 23.69 24.12 -9.63
C GLN A 39 23.26 24.40 -11.08
N THR A 40 24.07 23.90 -12.01
CA THR A 40 23.68 23.75 -13.42
C THR A 40 22.56 22.72 -13.51
N HIS A 41 21.31 23.17 -13.35
CA HIS A 41 20.14 22.31 -13.35
C HIS A 41 19.87 21.69 -14.72
N GLN A 42 20.42 20.49 -14.96
CA GLN A 42 19.55 19.46 -15.52
C GLN A 42 18.62 18.99 -14.39
N PRO A 43 17.28 19.08 -14.56
CA PRO A 43 16.37 18.56 -13.56
C PRO A 43 16.56 17.05 -13.43
N LYS A 44 17.04 16.58 -12.27
CA LYS A 44 16.96 15.15 -11.94
C LYS A 44 15.46 14.82 -11.85
N PRO A 45 14.92 13.94 -12.73
CA PRO A 45 13.49 13.67 -12.75
C PRO A 45 13.06 13.11 -11.39
N LEU A 46 11.94 13.63 -10.89
CA LEU A 46 11.40 13.28 -9.58
C LEU A 46 11.18 11.78 -9.49
N ILE A 47 11.26 11.19 -8.30
CA ILE A 47 11.16 9.72 -8.11
C ILE A 47 9.84 9.18 -8.70
N CYS A 48 8.76 9.96 -8.62
CA CYS A 48 7.47 9.67 -9.25
C CYS A 48 7.53 9.61 -10.79
N GLU A 49 8.33 10.48 -11.42
CA GLU A 49 8.52 10.53 -12.87
C GLU A 49 9.38 9.35 -13.36
N LYS A 50 10.42 8.99 -12.61
CA LYS A 50 11.21 7.76 -12.86
C LYS A 50 10.35 6.51 -12.76
N LEU A 51 9.53 6.38 -11.72
CA LEU A 51 8.61 5.24 -11.56
C LEU A 51 7.60 5.14 -12.71
N LYS A 52 7.04 6.28 -13.17
CA LYS A 52 6.14 6.34 -14.33
C LYS A 52 6.84 5.94 -15.64
N LEU A 53 8.06 6.42 -15.85
CA LEU A 53 8.87 6.05 -17.03
C LEU A 53 9.20 4.55 -17.02
N GLU A 54 9.55 3.99 -15.85
CA GLU A 54 9.88 2.58 -15.69
C GLU A 54 8.65 1.67 -15.86
N THR A 55 7.47 2.07 -15.36
CA THR A 55 6.21 1.35 -15.64
C THR A 55 5.84 1.42 -17.11
N ALA A 56 5.94 2.59 -17.75
CA ALA A 56 5.70 2.71 -19.19
C ALA A 56 6.68 1.87 -20.02
N SER A 57 7.95 1.78 -19.62
CA SER A 57 8.94 0.94 -20.31
C SER A 57 8.63 -0.54 -20.17
N LYS A 58 8.34 -1.02 -18.94
CA LYS A 58 7.94 -2.41 -18.69
C LYS A 58 6.67 -2.78 -19.45
N MET A 59 5.69 -1.87 -19.52
CA MET A 59 4.43 -2.11 -20.24
C MET A 59 4.65 -2.15 -21.76
N LYS A 60 5.57 -1.34 -22.30
CA LYS A 60 5.99 -1.36 -23.71
C LYS A 60 6.71 -2.67 -24.07
N GLU A 61 7.55 -3.20 -23.18
CA GLU A 61 8.22 -4.50 -23.34
C GLU A 61 7.25 -5.69 -23.29
N LEU A 62 6.28 -5.66 -22.37
CA LEU A 62 5.22 -6.67 -22.33
C LEU A 62 4.38 -6.66 -23.61
N TYR A 63 4.03 -5.48 -24.13
CA TYR A 63 3.27 -5.35 -25.37
C TYR A 63 4.08 -5.80 -26.61
N SER A 64 5.36 -5.47 -26.70
CA SER A 64 6.21 -5.94 -27.81
C SER A 64 6.41 -7.46 -27.77
N MET A 65 6.63 -8.03 -26.59
CA MET A 65 6.76 -9.48 -26.39
C MET A 65 5.45 -10.25 -26.64
N ALA A 66 4.28 -9.66 -26.34
CA ALA A 66 3.00 -10.23 -26.72
C ALA A 66 2.79 -10.18 -28.25
N MET A 67 3.19 -9.07 -28.90
CA MET A 67 3.06 -8.89 -30.34
C MET A 67 3.97 -9.86 -31.13
N THR A 68 5.20 -10.12 -30.67
CA THR A 68 6.07 -11.12 -31.32
C THR A 68 5.49 -12.52 -31.20
N LYS A 69 5.04 -12.94 -30.01
CA LYS A 69 4.39 -14.25 -29.81
C LYS A 69 3.17 -14.44 -30.69
N PHE A 70 2.29 -13.44 -30.77
CA PHE A 70 1.11 -13.49 -31.64
C PHE A 70 1.46 -13.59 -33.14
N GLN A 71 2.55 -12.95 -33.56
CA GLN A 71 3.05 -13.09 -34.93
C GLN A 71 3.72 -14.45 -35.19
N GLU A 72 4.38 -15.03 -34.20
CA GLU A 72 4.95 -16.38 -34.27
C GLU A 72 3.84 -17.45 -34.34
N GLU A 73 2.84 -17.38 -33.46
CA GLU A 73 1.66 -18.25 -33.51
C GLU A 73 0.95 -18.18 -34.87
N ARG A 74 0.76 -16.98 -35.44
CA ARG A 74 0.22 -16.85 -36.81
C ARG A 74 1.11 -17.48 -37.88
N LYS A 75 2.44 -17.46 -37.74
CA LYS A 75 3.36 -18.15 -38.67
C LYS A 75 3.24 -19.67 -38.58
N PHE A 76 3.00 -20.23 -37.40
CA PHE A 76 2.72 -21.66 -37.24
C PHE A 76 1.35 -22.05 -37.83
N HIS A 77 0.28 -21.29 -37.56
CA HIS A 77 -1.05 -21.60 -38.09
C HIS A 77 -1.23 -21.41 -39.60
N THR A 78 -0.30 -20.74 -40.30
CA THR A 78 -0.38 -20.56 -41.76
C THR A 78 0.05 -21.80 -42.56
N LYS A 79 0.62 -22.84 -41.93
CA LYS A 79 0.88 -24.13 -42.59
C LYS A 79 -0.22 -25.18 -42.43
N ASP A 80 -0.98 -25.12 -41.33
CA ASP A 80 -2.04 -26.09 -41.02
C ASP A 80 -3.42 -25.47 -41.21
N SER A 81 -3.86 -25.42 -42.47
CA SER A 81 -5.25 -25.08 -42.83
C SER A 81 -5.77 -26.05 -43.90
N PRO A 82 -6.38 -27.19 -43.49
CA PRO A 82 -7.15 -28.02 -44.42
C PRO A 82 -8.40 -27.26 -44.85
N SER A 83 -8.45 -26.88 -46.13
CA SER A 83 -9.59 -26.21 -46.72
C SER A 83 -10.82 -27.12 -46.74
N LYS A 84 -11.98 -26.60 -46.32
CA LYS A 84 -13.25 -27.30 -46.42
C LYS A 84 -13.63 -27.44 -47.91
N LEU A 85 -13.58 -28.67 -48.44
CA LEU A 85 -14.32 -29.03 -49.64
C LEU A 85 -15.33 -30.13 -49.32
N VAL A 86 -16.57 -29.72 -49.07
CA VAL A 86 -17.70 -30.65 -49.03
C VAL A 86 -17.97 -31.12 -50.46
N LYS A 87 -17.60 -32.36 -50.77
CA LYS A 87 -18.24 -33.14 -51.83
C LYS A 87 -18.66 -34.49 -51.25
N LYS A 88 -19.96 -34.76 -51.29
CA LYS A 88 -20.50 -36.11 -51.07
C LYS A 88 -19.92 -37.01 -52.16
N HIS A 89 -19.33 -38.14 -51.80
CA HIS A 89 -19.39 -39.32 -52.65
C HIS A 89 -19.44 -40.59 -51.82
N GLU A 90 -20.53 -41.31 -52.01
CA GLU A 90 -20.77 -42.68 -51.61
C GLU A 90 -20.00 -43.61 -52.57
N PRO A 91 -19.25 -44.63 -52.09
CA PRO A 91 -18.53 -45.56 -52.95
C PRO A 91 -19.30 -46.87 -53.13
N SER A 92 -20.09 -46.98 -54.19
CA SER A 92 -20.65 -48.25 -54.65
C SER A 92 -19.71 -48.94 -55.64
N LEU A 93 -19.32 -50.18 -55.30
CA LEU A 93 -19.24 -51.37 -56.18
C LEU A 93 -18.69 -51.27 -57.63
N VAL A 94 -17.79 -52.23 -57.92
CA VAL A 94 -17.35 -52.73 -59.25
C VAL A 94 -16.39 -51.84 -60.04
N GLY A 95 -15.22 -52.41 -60.36
CA GLY A 95 -14.16 -51.73 -61.12
C GLY A 95 -12.95 -52.62 -61.40
N THR A 96 -13.16 -53.76 -62.07
CA THR A 96 -12.10 -54.70 -62.48
C THR A 96 -11.01 -54.00 -63.30
N LYS A 97 -9.73 -54.08 -62.87
CA LYS A 97 -8.63 -54.17 -63.85
C LYS A 97 -7.38 -54.87 -63.31
N ILE A 98 -6.89 -55.77 -64.14
CA ILE A 98 -5.68 -56.57 -63.98
C ILE A 98 -4.46 -55.70 -64.34
N ASN A 99 -3.33 -55.88 -63.64
CA ASN A 99 -1.97 -56.00 -64.20
C ASN A 99 -0.92 -55.87 -63.08
N ASN A 100 -0.11 -56.92 -62.87
CA ASN A 100 1.35 -56.89 -63.03
C ASN A 100 1.94 -58.30 -62.84
N LEU A 101 3.11 -58.54 -63.44
CA LEU A 101 3.74 -59.85 -63.66
C LEU A 101 5.21 -59.84 -63.17
N LYS A 102 5.77 -61.03 -62.86
CA LYS A 102 7.15 -61.34 -62.38
C LYS A 102 7.44 -60.94 -60.94
N GLU A 103 8.13 -61.72 -60.10
CA GLU A 103 9.24 -62.70 -60.29
C GLU A 103 8.88 -64.08 -59.68
N GLU A 104 9.24 -65.23 -60.25
CA GLU A 104 10.57 -65.90 -60.28
C GLU A 104 11.14 -66.31 -58.90
N THR A 105 10.88 -67.55 -58.47
CA THR A 105 11.85 -68.35 -57.70
C THR A 105 11.64 -69.86 -57.94
N GLU A 106 12.57 -70.41 -58.72
CA GLU A 106 13.21 -71.74 -58.67
C GLU A 106 12.86 -72.70 -57.50
N GLY A 107 12.75 -74.01 -57.81
CA GLY A 107 12.58 -75.09 -56.82
C GLY A 107 12.27 -76.45 -57.44
N ASP A 108 13.24 -77.37 -57.41
CA ASP A 108 13.24 -78.68 -58.07
C ASP A 108 12.17 -79.69 -57.59
N THR A 109 11.87 -80.71 -58.42
CA THR A 109 11.97 -82.15 -58.09
C THR A 109 11.83 -83.01 -59.35
N ALA A 110 12.61 -84.10 -59.46
CA ALA A 110 12.80 -84.91 -60.66
C ALA A 110 12.08 -86.30 -60.65
N CYS A 111 12.36 -87.10 -61.68
CA CYS A 111 11.93 -88.49 -61.94
C CYS A 111 10.46 -88.68 -62.39
N TRP A 112 10.16 -89.58 -63.33
CA TRP A 112 10.83 -90.86 -63.60
C TRP A 112 11.36 -91.07 -65.02
N GLY A 113 12.52 -91.73 -65.10
CA GLY A 113 13.16 -92.08 -66.37
C GLY A 113 12.67 -93.40 -66.96
N SER A 114 12.87 -93.55 -68.26
CA SER A 114 12.82 -94.82 -68.97
C SER A 114 14.17 -95.55 -68.87
N PRO A 115 14.19 -96.88 -68.72
CA PRO A 115 15.33 -97.70 -69.11
C PRO A 115 14.95 -98.69 -70.22
N ASN A 116 15.47 -98.47 -71.43
CA ASN A 116 15.61 -99.53 -72.41
C ASN A 116 16.73 -100.48 -71.95
N LEU A 117 16.42 -101.77 -71.83
CA LEU A 117 17.42 -102.83 -71.80
C LEU A 117 16.95 -103.95 -72.73
N ASP A 118 17.70 -104.10 -73.81
CA ASP A 118 17.53 -105.14 -74.84
C ASP A 118 18.31 -106.42 -74.44
N VAL A 119 18.17 -107.47 -75.24
CA VAL A 119 18.83 -108.79 -75.18
C VAL A 119 18.13 -109.84 -74.29
N GLY A 120 17.14 -110.49 -74.91
CA GLY A 120 17.33 -111.89 -75.30
C GLY A 120 16.77 -112.99 -74.40
N SER A 121 15.53 -113.39 -74.65
CA SER A 121 15.13 -114.81 -74.62
C SER A 121 13.91 -115.07 -75.50
N GLU A 122 13.97 -116.17 -76.25
CA GLU A 122 12.89 -116.63 -77.13
C GLU A 122 11.68 -117.07 -76.30
N GLY A 123 10.47 -116.67 -76.74
CA GLY A 123 9.24 -116.93 -75.99
C GLY A 123 8.02 -116.57 -76.80
N SER A 124 7.69 -117.39 -77.81
CA SER A 124 6.46 -117.26 -78.57
C SER A 124 5.23 -117.43 -77.67
N ILE A 125 4.49 -116.34 -77.45
CA ILE A 125 3.11 -116.36 -76.97
C ILE A 125 2.30 -115.39 -77.82
N ALA A 126 1.13 -115.84 -78.27
CA ALA A 126 0.34 -115.20 -79.30
C ALA A 126 -0.27 -113.85 -78.89
N GLU A 127 -0.57 -113.05 -79.92
CA GLU A 127 -1.43 -111.87 -79.86
C GLU A 127 -2.86 -112.26 -79.42
N THR A 128 -3.09 -112.39 -78.11
CA THR A 128 -4.46 -112.40 -77.59
C THR A 128 -5.02 -110.99 -77.62
N GLU A 129 -5.76 -110.70 -78.69
CA GLU A 129 -6.57 -109.51 -78.95
C GLU A 129 -7.54 -109.23 -77.78
N GLY A 130 -7.03 -108.53 -76.76
CA GLY A 130 -7.76 -108.15 -75.55
C GLY A 130 -8.89 -107.18 -75.88
N HIS A 131 -10.05 -107.72 -76.25
CA HIS A 131 -11.26 -106.96 -76.52
C HIS A 131 -11.59 -106.07 -75.33
N CYS A 132 -11.51 -104.75 -75.54
CA CYS A 132 -11.91 -103.79 -74.52
C CYS A 132 -13.40 -103.96 -74.21
N ILE A 133 -13.73 -104.29 -72.96
CA ILE A 133 -15.11 -104.52 -72.49
C ILE A 133 -15.98 -103.25 -72.66
N TRP A 134 -15.35 -102.09 -72.79
CA TRP A 134 -15.98 -100.76 -72.85
C TRP A 134 -16.12 -100.30 -74.28
N ASN A 135 -17.32 -99.84 -74.66
CA ASN A 135 -17.49 -99.20 -75.96
C ASN A 135 -16.92 -97.77 -75.96
N ALA A 136 -16.66 -97.23 -77.16
CA ALA A 136 -16.04 -95.91 -77.31
C ALA A 136 -16.86 -94.76 -76.69
N LYS A 137 -18.18 -94.93 -76.51
CA LYS A 137 -19.04 -93.92 -75.87
C LYS A 137 -18.89 -93.96 -74.35
N GLU A 138 -18.86 -95.14 -73.73
CA GLU A 138 -18.61 -95.29 -72.29
C GLU A 138 -17.25 -94.68 -71.91
N PHE A 139 -16.20 -94.96 -72.68
CA PHE A 139 -14.87 -94.39 -72.43
C PHE A 139 -14.79 -92.86 -72.70
N ALA A 140 -15.67 -92.31 -73.55
CA ALA A 140 -15.83 -90.87 -73.69
C ALA A 140 -16.52 -90.26 -72.45
N THR A 141 -17.65 -90.84 -72.01
CA THR A 141 -18.38 -90.35 -70.82
C THR A 141 -17.58 -90.45 -69.52
N LEU A 142 -16.75 -91.50 -69.36
CA LEU A 142 -15.86 -91.62 -68.20
C LEU A 142 -14.80 -90.52 -68.20
N ARG A 143 -14.19 -90.23 -69.35
CA ARG A 143 -13.20 -89.13 -69.48
C ARG A 143 -13.85 -87.77 -69.23
N GLU A 144 -15.04 -87.52 -69.77
CA GLU A 144 -15.79 -86.29 -69.52
C GLU A 144 -16.11 -86.11 -68.03
N LYS A 145 -16.60 -87.17 -67.36
CA LYS A 145 -16.88 -87.15 -65.92
C LYS A 145 -15.60 -86.92 -65.09
N MET A 146 -14.51 -87.62 -65.41
CA MET A 146 -13.22 -87.44 -64.73
C MET A 146 -12.67 -86.01 -64.92
N HIS A 147 -12.77 -85.44 -66.13
CA HIS A 147 -12.38 -84.05 -66.38
C HIS A 147 -13.25 -83.06 -65.61
N LYS A 148 -14.56 -83.29 -65.51
CA LYS A 148 -15.48 -82.48 -64.71
C LYS A 148 -15.12 -82.52 -63.21
N GLU A 149 -14.97 -83.71 -62.63
CA GLU A 149 -14.57 -83.89 -61.22
C GLU A 149 -13.18 -83.28 -60.94
N HIS A 150 -12.25 -83.35 -61.88
CA HIS A 150 -10.93 -82.71 -61.79
C HIS A 150 -11.03 -81.17 -61.81
N LEU A 151 -11.86 -80.59 -62.68
CA LEU A 151 -12.10 -79.14 -62.72
C LEU A 151 -12.81 -78.65 -61.45
N GLU A 152 -13.78 -79.40 -60.94
CA GLU A 152 -14.44 -79.13 -59.64
C GLU A 152 -13.43 -79.21 -58.48
N SER A 153 -12.53 -80.21 -58.48
CA SER A 153 -11.44 -80.33 -57.50
C SER A 153 -10.48 -79.12 -57.54
N ILE A 154 -10.10 -78.65 -58.73
CA ILE A 154 -9.28 -77.43 -58.89
C ILE A 154 -10.04 -76.20 -58.40
N PHE A 155 -11.30 -76.05 -58.77
CA PHE A 155 -12.13 -74.92 -58.37
C PHE A 155 -12.30 -74.83 -56.85
N LEU A 156 -12.59 -75.95 -56.19
CA LEU A 156 -12.69 -76.02 -54.72
C LEU A 156 -11.35 -75.71 -54.03
N LYS A 157 -10.21 -76.15 -54.59
CA LYS A 157 -8.88 -75.79 -54.08
C LYS A 157 -8.60 -74.29 -54.19
N LEU A 158 -9.01 -73.65 -55.29
CA LEU A 158 -8.89 -72.20 -55.50
C LEU A 158 -9.82 -71.41 -54.55
N GLN A 159 -11.05 -71.88 -54.33
CA GLN A 159 -11.93 -71.28 -53.33
C GLN A 159 -11.36 -71.41 -51.90
N LEU A 160 -10.79 -72.57 -51.56
CA LEU A 160 -10.18 -72.80 -50.25
C LEU A 160 -8.94 -71.92 -50.03
N SER A 161 -8.08 -71.75 -51.04
CA SER A 161 -6.93 -70.85 -50.93
C SER A 161 -7.35 -69.38 -50.80
N PHE A 162 -8.36 -68.93 -51.57
CA PHE A 162 -8.95 -67.60 -51.44
C PHE A 162 -9.51 -67.34 -50.03
N LEU A 163 -10.39 -68.21 -49.54
CA LEU A 163 -10.98 -68.10 -48.19
C LEU A 163 -9.91 -68.13 -47.08
N LYS A 164 -8.84 -68.91 -47.27
CA LYS A 164 -7.69 -68.94 -46.35
C LYS A 164 -6.94 -67.60 -46.34
N THR A 165 -6.76 -66.95 -47.49
CA THR A 165 -6.14 -65.61 -47.54
C THR A 165 -7.03 -64.53 -46.91
N GLU A 166 -8.34 -64.55 -47.19
CA GLU A 166 -9.31 -63.64 -46.60
C GLU A 166 -9.37 -63.77 -45.07
N LEU A 167 -9.36 -65.01 -44.55
CA LEU A 167 -9.30 -65.27 -43.11
C LEU A 167 -8.02 -64.71 -42.44
N LEU A 168 -6.87 -64.81 -43.11
CA LEU A 168 -5.62 -64.23 -42.61
C LEU A 168 -5.65 -62.70 -42.62
N GLU A 169 -6.21 -62.10 -43.66
CA GLU A 169 -6.37 -60.65 -43.76
C GLU A 169 -7.35 -60.12 -42.69
N LEU A 170 -8.50 -60.77 -42.52
CA LEU A 170 -9.45 -60.48 -41.43
C LEU A 170 -8.80 -60.61 -40.06
N LYS A 171 -8.02 -61.67 -39.82
CA LYS A 171 -7.27 -61.86 -38.56
C LYS A 171 -6.24 -60.75 -38.33
N ALA A 172 -5.59 -60.24 -39.39
CA ALA A 172 -4.68 -59.11 -39.30
C ALA A 172 -5.43 -57.79 -39.00
N LYS A 173 -6.55 -57.53 -39.68
CA LYS A 173 -7.44 -56.38 -39.43
C LYS A 173 -7.96 -56.38 -37.99
N CYS A 174 -8.44 -57.52 -37.47
CA CYS A 174 -8.88 -57.65 -36.08
C CYS A 174 -7.75 -57.36 -35.08
N LYS A 175 -6.54 -57.89 -35.30
CA LYS A 175 -5.37 -57.58 -34.44
C LYS A 175 -5.05 -56.09 -34.42
N LYS A 176 -5.04 -55.44 -35.59
CA LYS A 176 -4.79 -53.99 -35.72
C LYS A 176 -5.85 -53.18 -34.96
N LEU A 177 -7.13 -53.49 -35.17
CA LEU A 177 -8.24 -52.81 -34.51
C LEU A 177 -8.19 -52.95 -32.98
N VAL A 178 -7.80 -54.12 -32.46
CA VAL A 178 -7.61 -54.35 -31.01
C VAL A 178 -6.45 -53.51 -30.46
N ALA A 179 -5.35 -53.34 -31.20
CA ALA A 179 -4.25 -52.47 -30.79
C ALA A 179 -4.67 -50.99 -30.74
N GLU A 180 -5.33 -50.50 -31.78
CA GLU A 180 -5.86 -49.13 -31.86
C GLU A 180 -6.91 -48.84 -30.77
N PHE A 181 -7.79 -49.81 -30.48
CA PHE A 181 -8.76 -49.72 -29.37
C PHE A 181 -8.08 -49.62 -28.01
N ASN A 182 -7.03 -50.42 -27.75
CA ASN A 182 -6.30 -50.36 -26.48
C ASN A 182 -5.52 -49.04 -26.33
N GLN A 183 -4.91 -48.54 -27.41
CA GLN A 183 -4.22 -47.25 -27.43
C GLN A 183 -5.18 -46.08 -27.15
N THR A 184 -6.31 -46.02 -27.84
CA THR A 184 -7.33 -44.97 -27.63
C THR A 184 -7.96 -45.04 -26.23
N LYS A 185 -8.20 -46.24 -25.70
CA LYS A 185 -8.62 -46.45 -24.31
C LYS A 185 -7.59 -45.91 -23.30
N GLN A 186 -6.29 -46.12 -23.54
CA GLN A 186 -5.22 -45.58 -22.70
C GLN A 186 -5.17 -44.04 -22.75
N GLN A 187 -5.25 -43.46 -23.94
CA GLN A 187 -5.30 -41.99 -24.14
C GLN A 187 -6.53 -41.35 -23.49
N LEU A 188 -7.70 -41.99 -23.57
CA LEU A 188 -8.91 -41.55 -22.87
C LEU A 188 -8.71 -41.61 -21.35
N SER A 189 -8.04 -42.65 -20.83
CA SER A 189 -7.74 -42.74 -19.40
C SER A 189 -6.74 -41.69 -18.92
N SER A 190 -5.75 -41.29 -19.73
CA SER A 190 -4.82 -40.22 -19.35
C SER A 190 -5.50 -38.85 -19.43
N SER A 191 -6.27 -38.59 -20.49
CA SER A 191 -7.05 -37.35 -20.63
C SER A 191 -8.03 -37.16 -19.48
N ARG A 192 -8.76 -38.22 -19.08
CA ARG A 192 -9.67 -38.16 -17.92
C ARG A 192 -8.95 -37.80 -16.61
N LYS A 193 -7.75 -38.35 -16.37
CA LYS A 193 -6.93 -38.01 -15.20
C LYS A 193 -6.47 -36.55 -15.24
N GLU A 194 -6.02 -36.08 -16.40
CA GLU A 194 -5.61 -34.69 -16.60
C GLU A 194 -6.75 -33.70 -16.37
N THR A 195 -7.95 -33.99 -16.88
CA THR A 195 -9.15 -33.18 -16.61
C THR A 195 -9.47 -33.09 -15.13
N LEU A 196 -9.44 -34.21 -14.39
CA LEU A 196 -9.68 -34.20 -12.94
C LEU A 196 -8.64 -33.36 -12.18
N CYS A 197 -7.36 -33.46 -12.54
CA CYS A 197 -6.31 -32.62 -11.96
C CYS A 197 -6.53 -31.12 -12.26
N LYS A 198 -6.92 -30.77 -13.49
CA LYS A 198 -7.22 -29.38 -13.87
C LYS A 198 -8.46 -28.84 -13.15
N THR A 199 -9.51 -29.63 -12.98
CA THR A 199 -10.70 -29.25 -12.20
C THR A 199 -10.33 -28.93 -10.75
N ALA A 200 -9.57 -29.81 -10.08
CA ALA A 200 -9.12 -29.57 -8.71
C ALA A 200 -8.22 -28.33 -8.56
N GLN A 201 -7.37 -28.05 -9.56
CA GLN A 201 -6.56 -26.82 -9.60
C GLN A 201 -7.43 -25.56 -9.76
N LEU A 202 -8.46 -25.61 -10.61
CA LEU A 202 -9.39 -24.50 -10.78
C LEU A 202 -10.21 -24.23 -9.51
N GLU A 203 -10.71 -25.27 -8.84
CA GLU A 203 -11.38 -25.17 -7.54
C GLU A 203 -10.46 -24.56 -6.47
N GLN A 204 -9.19 -24.96 -6.43
CA GLN A 204 -8.20 -24.37 -5.52
C GLN A 204 -7.97 -22.88 -5.83
N ILE A 205 -7.80 -22.51 -7.10
CA ILE A 205 -7.59 -21.12 -7.52
C ILE A 205 -8.83 -20.26 -7.20
N GLN A 206 -10.04 -20.77 -7.45
CA GLN A 206 -11.29 -20.08 -7.12
C GLN A 206 -11.39 -19.84 -5.60
N ASN A 207 -11.14 -20.86 -4.78
CA ASN A 207 -11.13 -20.72 -3.32
C ASN A 207 -10.06 -19.72 -2.83
N GLN A 208 -8.91 -19.64 -3.50
CA GLN A 208 -7.87 -18.64 -3.19
C GLN A 208 -8.27 -17.22 -3.64
N SER A 209 -9.01 -17.08 -4.75
CA SER A 209 -9.58 -15.79 -5.17
C SER A 209 -10.55 -15.29 -4.13
N CYS A 210 -11.59 -16.07 -3.80
CA CYS A 210 -12.62 -15.65 -2.84
C CYS A 210 -12.03 -15.23 -1.49
N LYS A 211 -10.98 -15.92 -1.00
CA LYS A 211 -10.26 -15.51 0.23
C LYS A 211 -9.61 -14.13 0.11
N LYS A 212 -8.97 -13.84 -1.02
CA LYS A 212 -8.37 -12.52 -1.29
C LYS A 212 -9.44 -11.45 -1.48
N ASP A 213 -10.56 -11.79 -2.11
CA ASP A 213 -11.68 -10.86 -2.29
C ASP A 213 -12.25 -10.42 -0.92
N PHE A 214 -12.44 -11.35 0.02
CA PHE A 214 -12.79 -11.03 1.42
C PHE A 214 -11.71 -10.22 2.16
N GLU A 215 -10.43 -10.53 1.95
CA GLU A 215 -9.32 -9.77 2.55
C GLU A 215 -9.28 -8.31 2.03
N ILE A 216 -9.54 -8.11 0.73
CA ILE A 216 -9.65 -6.79 0.11
C ILE A 216 -10.85 -6.02 0.67
N GLU A 217 -12.01 -6.66 0.83
CA GLU A 217 -13.20 -6.04 1.41
C GLU A 217 -12.98 -5.61 2.88
N ALA A 218 -12.33 -6.46 3.68
CA ALA A 218 -11.96 -6.13 5.05
C ALA A 218 -10.99 -4.94 5.13
N LEU A 219 -9.94 -4.93 4.29
CA LEU A 219 -8.98 -3.82 4.23
C LEU A 219 -9.62 -2.50 3.73
N GLN A 220 -10.61 -2.57 2.83
CA GLN A 220 -11.39 -1.40 2.42
C GLN A 220 -12.22 -0.84 3.58
N GLN A 221 -12.90 -1.71 4.34
CA GLN A 221 -13.68 -1.31 5.51
C GLN A 221 -12.79 -0.65 6.58
N GLU A 222 -11.64 -1.26 6.91
CA GLU A 222 -10.66 -0.65 7.82
C GLU A 222 -10.19 0.73 7.31
N LEU A 223 -9.90 0.87 6.02
CA LEU A 223 -9.50 2.14 5.43
C LEU A 223 -10.59 3.21 5.55
N TYR A 224 -11.87 2.86 5.36
CA TYR A 224 -13.00 3.77 5.57
C TYR A 224 -13.11 4.22 7.03
N GLU A 225 -12.98 3.30 7.99
CA GLU A 225 -13.02 3.60 9.42
C GLU A 225 -11.85 4.50 9.86
N LYS A 226 -10.61 4.19 9.45
CA LYS A 226 -9.45 5.05 9.71
C LYS A 226 -9.62 6.44 9.07
N SER A 227 -10.17 6.51 7.87
CA SER A 227 -10.46 7.78 7.18
C SER A 227 -11.56 8.60 7.86
N ALA A 228 -12.54 7.94 8.50
CA ALA A 228 -13.54 8.62 9.33
C ALA A 228 -12.93 9.14 10.64
N CYS A 229 -12.11 8.33 11.31
CA CYS A 229 -11.38 8.71 12.52
C CYS A 229 -10.46 9.92 12.28
N LEU A 230 -9.68 9.92 11.19
CA LEU A 230 -8.82 11.05 10.81
C LEU A 230 -9.61 12.34 10.55
N ARG A 231 -10.81 12.26 9.96
CA ARG A 231 -11.69 13.42 9.78
C ARG A 231 -12.20 13.98 11.11
N SER A 232 -12.58 13.11 12.05
CA SER A 232 -12.98 13.53 13.41
C SER A 232 -11.82 14.22 14.12
N LEU A 233 -10.67 13.54 14.22
CA LEU A 233 -9.49 14.07 14.91
C LEU A 233 -9.01 15.41 14.32
N ASN A 234 -9.11 15.59 12.99
CA ASN A 234 -8.80 16.86 12.36
C ASN A 234 -9.84 17.96 12.69
N ALA A 235 -11.12 17.62 12.85
CA ALA A 235 -12.13 18.58 13.31
C ALA A 235 -11.86 19.00 14.76
N ASP A 236 -11.64 18.03 15.66
CA ASP A 236 -11.31 18.26 17.07
C ASP A 236 -10.05 19.14 17.23
N LEU A 237 -9.03 18.89 16.40
CA LEU A 237 -7.79 19.68 16.37
C LEU A 237 -8.00 21.12 15.89
N GLN A 238 -8.91 21.36 14.94
CA GLN A 238 -9.26 22.73 14.52
C GLN A 238 -10.10 23.45 15.58
N GLN A 239 -11.00 22.74 16.27
CA GLN A 239 -11.72 23.29 17.42
C GLN A 239 -10.76 23.71 18.54
N ALA A 240 -9.85 22.82 18.96
CA ALA A 240 -8.86 23.12 20.00
C ALA A 240 -7.95 24.31 19.63
N ARG A 241 -7.59 24.47 18.35
CA ARG A 241 -6.88 25.66 17.86
C ARG A 241 -7.71 26.94 18.00
N GLY A 242 -9.01 26.88 17.68
CA GLY A 242 -9.95 27.99 17.88
C GLY A 242 -10.08 28.39 19.35
N GLU A 243 -10.20 27.42 20.24
CA GLU A 243 -10.24 27.62 21.70
C GLU A 243 -8.95 28.27 22.23
N ILE A 244 -7.78 27.79 21.79
CA ILE A 244 -6.48 28.40 22.14
C ILE A 244 -6.40 29.85 21.66
N LEU A 245 -6.85 30.16 20.43
CA LEU A 245 -6.86 31.54 19.93
C LEU A 245 -7.82 32.44 20.73
N HIS A 246 -8.97 31.92 21.14
CA HIS A 246 -9.94 32.63 21.97
C HIS A 246 -9.38 32.93 23.37
N LEU A 247 -8.80 31.94 24.04
CA LEU A 247 -8.18 32.09 25.35
C LEU A 247 -7.00 33.08 25.33
N ASN A 248 -6.16 33.03 24.29
CA ASN A 248 -5.07 33.99 24.09
C ASN A 248 -5.57 35.43 23.86
N LEU A 249 -6.78 35.62 23.33
CA LEU A 249 -7.39 36.94 23.20
C LEU A 249 -7.90 37.44 24.56
N GLN A 250 -8.64 36.60 25.28
CA GLN A 250 -9.12 36.91 26.64
C GLN A 250 -7.96 37.20 27.61
N GLU A 251 -6.85 36.47 27.53
CA GLU A 251 -5.66 36.74 28.35
C GLU A 251 -5.12 38.16 28.08
N LYS A 252 -5.02 38.57 26.82
CA LYS A 252 -4.57 39.92 26.45
C LYS A 252 -5.53 41.02 26.90
N GLU A 253 -6.84 40.76 26.82
CA GLU A 253 -7.87 41.68 27.31
C GLU A 253 -7.75 41.86 28.84
N LEU A 254 -7.70 40.76 29.60
CA LEU A 254 -7.52 40.77 31.05
C LEU A 254 -6.18 41.42 31.48
N GLN A 255 -5.09 41.17 30.75
CA GLN A 255 -3.81 41.85 30.99
C GLN A 255 -3.92 43.38 30.82
N GLN A 256 -4.68 43.85 29.83
CA GLN A 256 -4.94 45.29 29.64
C GLN A 256 -5.84 45.86 30.74
N GLU A 257 -6.87 45.15 31.17
CA GLU A 257 -7.73 45.56 32.30
C GLU A 257 -6.94 45.66 33.60
N ILE A 258 -6.11 44.65 33.91
CA ILE A 258 -5.21 44.66 35.09
C ILE A 258 -4.25 45.85 35.03
N LYS A 259 -3.73 46.21 33.84
CA LYS A 259 -2.87 47.39 33.68
C LYS A 259 -3.63 48.69 33.98
N LYS A 260 -4.81 48.88 33.37
CA LYS A 260 -5.68 50.05 33.63
C LYS A 260 -6.06 50.17 35.10
N LEU A 261 -6.40 49.06 35.75
CA LEU A 261 -6.77 49.03 37.17
C LEU A 261 -5.59 49.42 38.07
N LYS A 262 -4.37 48.94 37.79
CA LYS A 262 -3.15 49.34 38.51
C LYS A 262 -2.85 50.83 38.34
N GLU A 263 -3.01 51.38 37.14
CA GLU A 263 -2.83 52.81 36.87
C GLU A 263 -3.86 53.66 37.63
N HIS A 264 -5.12 53.23 37.64
CA HIS A 264 -6.21 53.88 38.40
C HIS A 264 -5.96 53.84 39.91
N GLN A 265 -5.66 52.67 40.48
CA GLN A 265 -5.35 52.51 41.91
C GLN A 265 -4.16 53.39 42.34
N HIS A 266 -3.12 53.48 41.51
CA HIS A 266 -1.97 54.36 41.77
C HIS A 266 -2.35 55.85 41.74
N PHE A 267 -3.29 56.26 40.87
CA PHE A 267 -3.84 57.61 40.86
C PHE A 267 -4.69 57.88 42.12
N GLU A 268 -5.57 56.97 42.53
CA GLU A 268 -6.37 57.11 43.76
C GLU A 268 -5.51 57.15 45.03
N ASN A 269 -4.45 56.35 45.10
CA ASN A 269 -3.47 56.39 46.19
C ASN A 269 -2.75 57.76 46.24
N LYS A 270 -2.41 58.34 45.10
CA LYS A 270 -1.86 59.72 45.05
C LYS A 270 -2.88 60.77 45.49
N LEU A 271 -4.12 60.68 44.99
CA LEU A 271 -5.18 61.63 45.33
C LEU A 271 -5.53 61.59 46.83
N SER A 272 -5.61 60.40 47.42
CA SER A 272 -5.88 60.22 48.85
C SER A 272 -4.73 60.71 49.72
N THR A 273 -3.47 60.41 49.37
CA THR A 273 -2.31 60.96 50.11
C THR A 273 -2.24 62.48 50.03
N GLU A 274 -2.54 63.09 48.88
CA GLU A 274 -2.58 64.56 48.74
C GLU A 274 -3.74 65.18 49.54
N LYS A 275 -4.93 64.56 49.53
CA LYS A 275 -6.06 64.98 50.36
C LYS A 275 -5.71 64.98 51.85
N VAL A 276 -4.99 63.96 52.33
CA VAL A 276 -4.52 63.89 53.73
C VAL A 276 -3.55 65.03 54.04
N LYS A 277 -2.56 65.31 53.15
CA LYS A 277 -1.65 66.46 53.34
C LYS A 277 -2.40 67.78 53.44
N LEU A 278 -3.34 68.04 52.54
CA LEU A 278 -4.13 69.29 52.54
C LEU A 278 -4.96 69.46 53.82
N CYS A 279 -5.50 68.35 54.37
CA CYS A 279 -6.16 68.36 55.69
C CYS A 279 -5.17 68.65 56.82
N CYS A 280 -4.00 68.00 56.85
CA CYS A 280 -2.97 68.27 57.85
C CYS A 280 -2.49 69.73 57.80
N ASP A 281 -2.25 70.28 56.61
CA ASP A 281 -1.87 71.68 56.41
C ASP A 281 -2.95 72.65 56.86
N ALA A 282 -4.23 72.31 56.68
CA ALA A 282 -5.35 73.12 57.15
C ALA A 282 -5.40 73.16 58.69
N GLU A 283 -5.21 72.01 59.35
CA GLU A 283 -5.17 71.93 60.81
C GLU A 283 -3.93 72.62 61.40
N ILE A 284 -2.76 72.47 60.77
CA ILE A 284 -1.54 73.22 61.13
C ILE A 284 -1.78 74.74 61.01
N ARG A 285 -2.43 75.22 59.94
CA ARG A 285 -2.80 76.64 59.80
C ARG A 285 -3.81 77.10 60.86
N LYS A 286 -4.71 76.22 61.29
CA LYS A 286 -5.67 76.49 62.38
C LYS A 286 -4.96 76.62 63.72
N ILE A 287 -4.18 75.61 64.13
CA ILE A 287 -3.39 75.62 65.38
C ILE A 287 -2.44 76.82 65.44
N ARG A 288 -1.82 77.21 64.31
CA ARG A 288 -0.96 78.42 64.25
C ARG A 288 -1.72 79.72 64.51
N ARG A 289 -2.99 79.83 64.08
CA ARG A 289 -3.82 81.01 64.38
C ARG A 289 -4.20 81.03 65.87
N GLU A 290 -4.69 79.91 66.38
CA GLU A 290 -5.02 79.73 67.80
C GLU A 290 -3.84 80.03 68.72
N LEU A 291 -2.61 79.67 68.31
CA LEU A 291 -1.37 80.00 69.03
C LEU A 291 -1.05 81.50 69.05
N GLU A 292 -1.18 82.20 67.92
CA GLU A 292 -0.96 83.66 67.88
C GLU A 292 -2.11 84.42 68.57
N ASP A 293 -3.33 83.88 68.59
CA ASP A 293 -4.46 84.42 69.36
C ASP A 293 -4.18 84.33 70.87
N ALA A 294 -3.87 83.13 71.37
CA ALA A 294 -3.52 82.91 72.78
C ALA A 294 -2.27 83.69 73.23
N LYS A 295 -1.32 83.94 72.33
CA LYS A 295 -0.15 84.77 72.59
C LYS A 295 -0.51 86.26 72.71
N ARG A 296 -1.42 86.77 71.86
CA ARG A 296 -1.95 88.13 71.97
C ARG A 296 -2.73 88.32 73.27
N GLU A 297 -3.52 87.34 73.68
CA GLU A 297 -4.20 87.32 74.97
C GLU A 297 -3.21 87.33 76.15
N LEU A 298 -2.18 86.49 76.10
CA LEU A 298 -1.13 86.43 77.12
C LEU A 298 -0.35 87.75 77.25
N ASP A 299 -0.03 88.42 76.15
CA ASP A 299 0.69 89.70 76.18
C ASP A 299 -0.23 90.85 76.64
N ALA A 300 -1.52 90.80 76.32
CA ALA A 300 -2.52 91.71 76.89
C ALA A 300 -2.65 91.52 78.41
N GLU A 301 -2.71 90.27 78.89
CA GLU A 301 -2.84 89.96 80.32
C GLU A 301 -1.56 90.29 81.11
N LYS A 302 -0.37 90.17 80.51
CA LYS A 302 0.87 90.72 81.10
C LYS A 302 0.80 92.25 81.22
N ALA A 303 0.21 92.94 80.25
CA ALA A 303 0.08 94.39 80.27
C ALA A 303 -0.91 94.87 81.35
N THR A 304 -2.08 94.22 81.48
CA THR A 304 -3.04 94.48 82.56
C THR A 304 -2.43 94.13 83.92
N HIS A 305 -1.74 93.00 84.05
CA HIS A 305 -1.03 92.63 85.28
C HIS A 305 0.03 93.67 85.68
N ALA A 306 0.85 94.14 84.73
CA ALA A 306 1.86 95.18 85.00
C ALA A 306 1.21 96.51 85.46
N GLN A 307 0.07 96.89 84.87
CA GLN A 307 -0.73 98.05 85.34
C GLN A 307 -1.26 97.82 86.76
N ASN A 308 -1.78 96.63 87.05
CA ASN A 308 -2.29 96.26 88.38
C ASN A 308 -1.19 96.25 89.44
N VAL A 309 0.00 95.72 89.14
CA VAL A 309 1.18 95.78 90.02
C VAL A 309 1.58 97.23 90.30
N LYS A 310 1.61 98.09 89.26
CA LYS A 310 1.90 99.53 89.42
C LYS A 310 0.82 100.22 90.27
N ALA A 311 -0.46 99.88 90.11
CA ALA A 311 -1.54 100.39 90.95
C ALA A 311 -1.41 99.93 92.42
N LEU A 312 -1.05 98.67 92.66
CA LEU A 312 -0.75 98.13 93.99
C LEU A 312 0.49 98.79 94.62
N GLU A 313 1.53 99.12 93.85
CA GLU A 313 2.67 99.92 94.34
C GLU A 313 2.26 101.34 94.71
N MET A 314 1.42 102.00 93.89
CA MET A 314 0.89 103.32 94.21
C MET A 314 0.04 103.28 95.49
N LEU A 315 -0.82 102.28 95.66
CA LEU A 315 -1.56 102.04 96.90
C LEU A 315 -0.63 101.81 98.09
N LYS A 316 0.37 100.90 97.97
CA LYS A 316 1.37 100.68 99.03
C LYS A 316 2.10 101.97 99.41
N LYS A 317 2.53 102.78 98.44
CA LYS A 317 3.12 104.10 98.69
C LYS A 317 2.15 105.03 99.39
N HIS A 318 0.87 105.01 99.03
CA HIS A 318 -0.17 105.82 99.67
C HIS A 318 -0.42 105.43 101.14
N PHE A 319 -0.41 104.13 101.46
CA PHE A 319 -0.49 103.63 102.84
C PHE A 319 0.79 103.86 103.64
N LEU A 320 1.97 103.85 103.01
CA LEU A 320 3.26 104.16 103.66
C LEU A 320 3.51 105.67 103.83
N ALA A 321 2.86 106.51 103.02
CA ALA A 321 2.91 107.98 103.11
C ALA A 321 1.80 108.56 103.98
N GLN A 322 0.85 107.74 104.47
CA GLN A 322 0.01 108.14 105.59
C GLN A 322 0.89 108.27 106.85
N PRO A 323 0.73 109.34 107.65
CA PRO A 323 1.33 109.39 108.98
C PRO A 323 0.84 108.20 109.80
N SER A 324 1.71 107.67 110.66
CA SER A 324 1.31 106.72 111.71
C SER A 324 0.47 107.44 112.77
N SER A 325 -0.78 107.73 112.43
CA SER A 325 -1.86 107.92 113.38
C SER A 325 -2.46 106.55 113.68
N ASP A 326 -2.67 106.26 114.96
CA ASP A 326 -3.11 104.97 115.51
C ASP A 326 -4.03 104.11 114.63
N LEU A 327 -3.64 102.83 114.46
CA LEU A 327 -4.59 101.77 114.16
C LEU A 327 -4.27 100.48 114.96
N ALA A 328 -4.09 100.63 116.26
CA ALA A 328 -3.91 99.52 117.19
C ALA A 328 -5.22 98.75 117.53
N GLU A 329 -6.39 99.22 117.08
CA GLU A 329 -7.69 98.76 117.63
C GLU A 329 -8.66 98.03 116.68
N ASN A 330 -8.41 97.93 115.36
CA ASN A 330 -9.39 97.36 114.41
C ASN A 330 -9.03 96.00 113.79
N LEU A 331 -8.32 95.14 114.54
CA LEU A 331 -8.27 93.69 114.26
C LEU A 331 -9.34 92.94 115.06
N ARG A 332 -10.62 93.06 114.66
CA ARG A 332 -11.71 92.30 115.30
C ARG A 332 -12.94 92.01 114.42
N ILE A 333 -12.76 91.16 113.41
CA ILE A 333 -13.75 90.23 112.83
C ILE A 333 -12.93 89.01 112.37
N CYS A 334 -12.78 87.99 113.22
CA CYS A 334 -13.61 86.78 113.30
C CYS A 334 -13.42 85.81 112.12
N PHE A 335 -12.74 84.70 112.42
CA PHE A 335 -12.79 83.46 111.63
C PHE A 335 -14.23 82.91 111.60
N LEU A 336 -14.63 82.38 110.45
CA LEU A 336 -15.52 81.22 110.29
C LEU A 336 -15.26 80.59 108.91
#